data_AF-A0A7X4B4H0-F1
#
_entry.id   AF-A0A7X4B4H0-F1
#
_cell.length_a   1.000
_cell.length_b   1.000
_cell.length_c   1.000
_cell.angle_alpha   90.00
_cell.angle_beta   90.00
_cell.angle_gamma   90.00
#
_symmetry.space_group_name_H-M   'P 1'
#
loop_
_entity.id
_entity.type
_entity.pdbx_description
1 polymer ?
#
loop_
_entity_poly.entity_id
_entity_poly.type
_entity_poly.pdbx_seq_one_letter_code
_entity_poly.pdbx_strand_id
1 'polypeptide(L)'
;DVEDGQQLIVGGIIRKKQKQVENKVPILGDIPLLGRLFKSTETEIQDTEIVFLITPHIIDIKNPADLEKLKEKNEDWLKNGMEEFKKATE
;
A
#
# COMPACT_ATOMS: atom_id res chain seq x y z
N ASP A 1 -4.72 -21.19 17.14
CA ASP A 1 -3.68 -20.58 17.99
C ASP A 1 -2.73 -19.76 17.14
N VAL A 2 -2.34 -18.60 17.65
CA VAL A 2 -1.33 -17.71 17.06
C VAL A 2 -0.11 -17.78 17.96
N GLU A 3 1.07 -18.04 17.38
CA GLU A 3 2.31 -18.13 18.14
C GLU A 3 2.90 -16.75 18.42
N ASP A 4 3.57 -16.62 19.57
CA ASP A 4 4.28 -15.40 19.94
C ASP A 4 5.32 -15.04 18.87
N GLY A 5 5.32 -13.79 18.43
CA GLY A 5 6.26 -13.29 17.42
C GLY A 5 5.96 -13.70 15.98
N GLN A 6 4.88 -14.44 15.72
CA GLN A 6 4.51 -14.79 14.34
C GLN A 6 3.89 -13.58 13.63
N GLN A 7 4.49 -13.17 12.52
CA GLN A 7 3.97 -12.09 11.69
C GLN A 7 2.74 -12.56 10.92
N LEU A 8 1.64 -11.80 11.02
CA LEU A 8 0.38 -12.11 10.37
C LEU A 8 -0.09 -10.92 9.53
N ILE A 9 -0.50 -11.22 8.30
CA ILE A 9 -1.24 -10.28 7.45
C ILE A 9 -2.70 -10.35 7.88
N VAL A 10 -3.20 -9.27 8.46
CA VAL A 10 -4.57 -9.22 9.00
C VAL A 10 -5.56 -8.74 7.94
N GLY A 11 -5.07 -7.99 6.94
CA GLY A 11 -5.87 -7.56 5.81
C GLY A 11 -5.26 -6.36 5.08
N GLY A 12 -6.05 -5.76 4.20
CA GLY A 12 -5.61 -4.61 3.41
C GLY A 12 -6.74 -3.94 2.64
N ILE A 13 -6.41 -2.82 2.00
CA ILE A 13 -7.30 -2.03 1.14
C ILE A 13 -6.62 -1.88 -0.21
N ILE A 14 -7.30 -2.32 -1.27
CA ILE A 14 -6.88 -2.08 -2.65
C ILE A 14 -7.78 -0.99 -3.22
N ARG A 15 -7.17 0.10 -3.69
CA ARG A 15 -7.86 1.22 -4.31
C ARG A 15 -7.30 1.45 -5.71
N LYS A 16 -8.14 1.25 -6.71
CA LYS A 16 -7.88 1.64 -8.10
C LYS A 16 -8.60 2.95 -8.40
N LYS A 17 -7.88 3.93 -8.93
CA LYS A 17 -8.42 5.19 -9.42
C LYS A 17 -8.07 5.35 -10.89
N GLN A 18 -9.10 5.39 -11.74
CA GLN A 18 -8.94 5.65 -13.16
C GLN A 18 -9.43 7.06 -13.48
N LYS A 19 -8.60 7.84 -14.16
CA LYS A 19 -8.93 9.16 -14.66
C LYS A 19 -8.72 9.15 -16.17
N GLN A 20 -9.76 9.51 -16.91
CA GLN A 20 -9.69 9.65 -18.36
C GLN A 20 -9.91 11.11 -18.70
N VAL A 21 -8.97 11.69 -19.45
CA VAL A 21 -9.03 13.06 -19.95
C VAL A 21 -9.07 12.99 -21.47
N GLU A 22 -10.16 13.49 -22.07
CA GLU A 22 -10.28 13.61 -23.52
C GLU A 22 -10.17 15.09 -23.89
N ASN A 23 -9.14 15.42 -24.67
CA ASN A 23 -8.97 16.73 -25.29
C ASN A 23 -9.33 16.63 -26.77
N LYS A 24 -10.24 17.48 -27.25
CA LYS A 24 -10.67 17.48 -28.65
C LYS A 24 -10.76 18.88 -29.23
N VAL A 25 -10.42 19.01 -30.52
CA VAL A 25 -10.70 20.24 -31.27
C VAL A 25 -12.22 20.32 -31.54
N PRO A 26 -12.90 21.43 -31.18
CA PRO A 26 -14.32 21.62 -31.51
C PRO A 26 -14.58 21.44 -33.01
N ILE A 27 -15.72 20.85 -33.38
CA ILE A 27 -16.12 20.51 -34.76
C ILE A 27 -15.30 19.37 -35.37
N LEU A 28 -13.96 19.51 -35.46
CA LEU A 28 -13.10 18.53 -36.13
C LEU A 28 -13.01 17.19 -35.39
N GLY A 29 -13.04 17.21 -34.06
CA GLY A 29 -12.98 16.00 -33.25
C GLY A 29 -14.20 15.10 -33.41
N ASP A 30 -15.35 15.64 -33.80
CA ASP A 30 -16.61 14.89 -33.89
C ASP A 30 -16.93 14.37 -35.30
N ILE A 31 -16.02 14.59 -36.25
CA ILE A 31 -16.13 14.04 -37.62
C ILE A 31 -16.02 12.51 -37.56
N PRO A 32 -17.02 11.76 -38.07
CA PRO A 32 -16.90 10.31 -38.21
C PRO A 32 -15.69 9.96 -39.07
N LEU A 33 -15.00 8.85 -38.77
CA LEU A 33 -13.80 8.37 -39.48
C LEU A 33 -12.51 9.20 -39.22
N LEU A 34 -12.57 10.54 -39.23
CA LEU A 34 -11.38 11.41 -39.14
C LEU A 34 -11.16 12.05 -37.76
N GLY A 35 -12.18 12.09 -36.90
CA GLY A 35 -12.14 12.81 -35.63
C GLY A 35 -11.07 12.33 -34.66
N ARG A 36 -10.59 11.07 -34.80
CA ARG A 36 -9.49 10.51 -34.00
C ARG A 36 -8.16 11.24 -34.19
N LEU A 37 -7.92 11.86 -35.35
CA LEU A 37 -6.70 12.64 -35.61
C LEU A 37 -6.70 13.99 -34.88
N PHE A 38 -7.87 14.47 -34.44
CA PHE A 38 -8.09 15.75 -33.77
C PHE A 38 -8.54 15.59 -32.32
N LYS A 39 -8.35 14.38 -31.77
CA LYS A 39 -8.65 13.99 -30.39
C LYS A 39 -7.40 13.39 -29.76
N SER A 40 -7.14 13.75 -28.52
CA SER A 40 -6.13 13.11 -27.67
C SER A 40 -6.81 12.59 -26.41
N THR A 41 -6.59 11.33 -26.09
CA THR A 41 -7.12 10.70 -24.88
C THR A 41 -5.95 10.31 -24.00
N GLU A 42 -5.94 10.82 -22.78
CA GLU A 42 -5.00 10.45 -21.76
C GLU A 42 -5.74 9.61 -20.71
N THR A 43 -5.19 8.44 -20.38
CA THR A 43 -5.73 7.57 -19.35
C THR A 43 -4.68 7.40 -18.27
N GLU A 44 -5.00 7.88 -17.07
CA GLU A 44 -4.17 7.78 -15.88
C GLU A 44 -4.79 6.72 -14.95
N ILE A 45 -4.02 5.68 -14.62
CA ILE A 45 -4.41 4.62 -13.69
C ILE A 45 -3.51 4.72 -12.47
N GLN A 46 -4.10 4.91 -11.30
CA GLN A 46 -3.41 4.94 -10.02
C GLN A 46 -3.92 3.78 -9.15
N ASP A 47 -3.03 2.84 -8.88
CA ASP A 47 -3.27 1.72 -7.98
C ASP A 47 -2.62 2.01 -6.63
N THR A 48 -3.36 1.80 -5.55
CA THR A 48 -2.90 2.02 -4.16
C THR A 48 -3.28 0.81 -3.34
N GLU A 49 -2.26 0.15 -2.80
CA GLU A 49 -2.42 -1.04 -1.95
C GLU A 49 -1.93 -0.69 -0.55
N ILE A 50 -2.79 -0.89 0.44
CA ILE A 50 -2.48 -0.71 1.85
C ILE A 50 -2.63 -2.06 2.51
N VAL A 51 -1.61 -2.52 3.23
CA VAL A 51 -1.62 -3.82 3.93
C VAL A 51 -1.29 -3.59 5.40
N PHE A 52 -2.01 -4.27 6.29
CA PHE A 52 -1.79 -4.22 7.74
C PHE A 52 -1.09 -5.51 8.19
N LEU A 53 0.15 -5.35 8.68
CA LEU A 53 0.94 -6.42 9.31
C LEU A 53 0.86 -6.26 10.84
N ILE A 54 0.60 -7.37 11.53
CA ILE A 54 0.59 -7.42 13.00
C ILE A 54 1.50 -8.55 13.46
N THR A 55 2.32 -8.27 14.46
CA THR A 55 3.16 -9.27 15.14
C THR A 55 2.81 -9.23 16.63
N PRO A 56 2.15 -10.26 17.19
CA PRO A 56 1.82 -10.30 18.60
C PRO A 56 3.06 -10.60 19.45
N HIS A 57 3.17 -9.97 20.62
CA HIS A 57 4.23 -10.20 21.61
C HIS A 57 3.65 -10.48 23.00
N ILE A 58 4.01 -11.63 23.58
CA ILE A 58 3.65 -12.04 24.93
C ILE A 58 4.76 -11.61 25.88
N ILE A 59 4.39 -10.86 26.93
CA ILE A 59 5.33 -10.27 27.88
C ILE A 59 4.82 -10.39 29.31
N ASP A 60 5.74 -10.53 30.26
CA ASP A 60 5.46 -10.34 31.67
C ASP A 60 5.84 -8.92 32.09
N ILE A 61 4.84 -8.12 32.42
CA ILE A 61 4.99 -6.70 32.81
C ILE A 61 5.74 -6.56 34.14
N LYS A 62 5.81 -7.62 34.96
CA LYS A 62 6.52 -7.63 36.23
C LYS A 62 8.02 -7.91 36.08
N ASN A 63 8.46 -8.35 34.91
CA ASN A 63 9.87 -8.66 34.64
C ASN A 63 10.56 -7.48 33.94
N PRO A 64 11.51 -6.77 34.61
CA PRO A 64 12.21 -5.64 34.01
C PRO A 64 12.98 -6.00 32.73
N ALA A 65 13.52 -7.22 32.63
CA ALA A 65 14.28 -7.66 31.46
C ALA A 65 13.40 -7.78 30.21
N ASP A 66 12.13 -8.14 30.36
CA ASP A 66 11.20 -8.26 29.22
C ASP A 66 10.72 -6.87 28.77
N LEU A 67 10.63 -5.90 29.68
CA LEU A 67 10.36 -4.51 29.34
C LEU A 67 11.49 -3.86 28.53
N GLU A 68 12.74 -4.22 28.81
CA GLU A 68 13.90 -3.75 28.04
C GLU A 68 13.89 -4.33 26.62
N LYS A 69 13.67 -5.65 26.48
CA LYS A 69 13.54 -6.31 25.17
C LYS A 69 12.42 -5.72 24.32
N LEU A 70 11.28 -5.36 24.93
CA LEU A 70 10.18 -4.70 24.22
C LEU A 70 10.59 -3.35 23.65
N LYS A 71 11.33 -2.54 24.42
CA LYS A 71 11.78 -1.22 23.98
C LYS A 71 12.75 -1.36 22.83
N GLU A 72 13.72 -2.25 22.95
CA GLU A 72 14.69 -2.55 21.90
C GLU A 72 14.00 -3.02 20.61
N LYS A 73 13.07 -3.98 20.74
CA LYS A 73 12.31 -4.50 19.60
C LYS A 73 11.41 -3.47 18.95
N ASN A 74 10.78 -2.60 19.74
CA ASN A 74 9.97 -1.50 19.21
C ASN A 74 10.85 -0.48 18.46
N GLU A 75 12.03 -0.15 18.97
CA GLU A 75 12.96 0.74 18.26
C GLU A 75 13.50 0.13 16.96
N ASP A 76 13.81 -1.16 16.97
CA ASP A 76 14.25 -1.89 15.78
C ASP A 76 13.13 -1.91 14.72
N TRP A 77 11.91 -2.24 15.13
CA TRP A 77 10.75 -2.23 14.23
C TRP A 77 10.44 -0.84 13.67
N LEU A 78 10.57 0.22 14.46
CA LEU A 78 10.39 1.58 13.97
C LEU A 78 11.45 1.99 12.93
N LYS A 79 12.67 1.44 13.02
CA LYS A 79 13.76 1.72 12.07
C LYS A 79 13.68 0.86 10.81
N ASN A 80 13.31 -0.40 10.96
CA ASN A 80 13.45 -1.42 9.91
C ASN A 80 12.12 -2.01 9.42
N GLY A 81 10.99 -1.67 10.05
CA GLY A 81 9.69 -2.26 9.76
C GLY A 81 9.20 -2.01 8.33
N MET A 82 9.62 -0.92 7.68
CA MET A 82 9.33 -0.68 6.25
C MET A 82 10.08 -1.65 5.33
N GLU A 83 11.30 -2.05 5.69
CA GLU A 83 12.07 -3.05 4.93
C GLU A 83 11.50 -4.46 5.15
N GLU A 84 11.05 -4.76 6.38
CA GLU A 84 10.32 -6.01 6.66
C GLU A 84 8.99 -6.08 5.88
N PHE A 85 8.26 -4.96 5.81
CA PHE A 85 7.04 -4.85 5.02
C PHE A 85 7.31 -5.16 3.55
N LYS A 86 8.35 -4.54 2.97
CA LYS A 86 8.71 -4.74 1.57
C LYS A 86 9.03 -6.21 1.26
N LYS A 87 9.79 -6.88 2.15
CA LYS A 87 10.11 -8.31 2.03
C LYS A 87 8.90 -9.23 2.16
N ALA A 88 7.87 -8.83 2.89
CA ALA A 88 6.66 -9.61 3.07
C ALA A 88 5.66 -9.45 1.90
N THR A 89 5.80 -8.39 1.10
CA THR A 89 4.96 -8.10 -0.07
C THR A 89 5.58 -8.44 -1.43
N GLU A 90 6.89 -8.69 -1.48
CA GLU A 90 7.61 -9.25 -2.64
C GLU A 90 7.46 -10.77 -2.73
#